data_AF-A0A9E7ZYL7-F1
#
_entry.id   AF-A0A9E7ZYL7-F1
#
_cell.length_a   1.000
_cell.length_b   1.000
_cell.length_c   1.000
_cell.angle_alpha   90.00
_cell.angle_beta   90.00
_cell.angle_gamma   90.00
#
_symmetry.space_group_name_H-M   'P 1'
#
loop_
_entity.id
_entity.type
_entity.pdbx_description
1 polymer ?
#
loop_
_entity_poly.entity_id
_entity_poly.type
_entity_poly.pdbx_seq_one_letter_code
_entity_poly.pdbx_strand_id
1 'polypeptide(L)'
;MKSGHGRLILRDGSDVAVSYLLNDFGSWCSGTLIGDMTAVGPADFSRGLKVRLEDGPDLVPMVIGHSEIHLTFAARYNARSAGTSGTGSEEEAR
;
A
#
# COMPACT_ATOMS: atom_id res chain seq x y z
N MET A 1 6.67 -15.28 -1.31
CA MET A 1 5.97 -14.49 -0.28
C MET A 1 6.95 -13.45 0.26
N LYS A 2 6.65 -12.16 0.10
CA LYS A 2 7.47 -11.02 0.55
C LYS A 2 6.96 -10.55 1.91
N SER A 3 7.86 -10.34 2.87
CA SER A 3 7.51 -9.76 4.18
C SER A 3 8.23 -8.44 4.40
N GLY A 4 7.71 -7.61 5.29
CA GLY A 4 8.35 -6.35 5.68
C GLY A 4 7.47 -5.51 6.58
N HIS A 5 7.79 -4.22 6.67
CA HIS A 5 7.07 -3.25 7.49
C HIS A 5 6.48 -2.11 6.64
N GLY A 6 5.48 -1.45 7.21
CA GLY A 6 4.79 -0.36 6.58
C GLY A 6 3.90 0.38 7.56
N ARG A 7 3.11 1.29 7.00
CA ARG A 7 2.13 2.09 7.73
C ARG A 7 0.79 2.03 7.04
N LEU A 8 -0.25 1.70 7.80
CA LEU A 8 -1.63 1.83 7.39
C LEU A 8 -2.05 3.27 7.66
N ILE A 9 -2.32 4.03 6.61
CA ILE A 9 -2.73 5.43 6.69
C ILE A 9 -4.25 5.48 6.72
N LEU A 10 -4.79 6.04 7.80
CA LEU A 10 -6.22 6.23 8.02
C LEU A 10 -6.68 7.57 7.44
N ARG A 11 -8.00 7.72 7.28
CA ARG A 11 -8.58 8.90 6.61
C ARG A 11 -8.42 10.17 7.43
N ASP A 12 -8.43 10.06 8.76
CA ASP A 12 -8.19 11.17 9.68
C ASP A 12 -6.73 11.67 9.64
N GLY A 13 -5.88 11.01 8.85
CA GLY A 13 -4.46 11.33 8.70
C GLY A 13 -3.57 10.66 9.74
N SER A 14 -4.14 9.92 10.70
CA SER A 14 -3.37 9.06 11.59
C SER A 14 -2.81 7.86 10.83
N ASP A 15 -1.77 7.26 11.40
CA ASP A 15 -1.18 6.04 10.85
C ASP A 15 -0.92 4.99 11.92
N VAL A 16 -1.08 3.74 11.51
CA VAL A 16 -0.84 2.56 12.32
C VAL A 16 0.35 1.81 11.74
N ALA A 17 1.37 1.57 12.56
CA ALA A 17 2.51 0.74 12.16
C ALA A 17 2.03 -0.71 11.94
N VAL A 18 2.39 -1.28 10.80
CA VAL A 18 2.02 -2.64 10.42
C VAL A 18 3.20 -3.42 9.88
N SER A 19 3.23 -4.71 10.15
CA SER A 19 4.02 -5.66 9.37
C SER A 19 3.15 -6.24 8.25
N TYR A 20 3.76 -6.71 7.17
CA TYR A 20 3.01 -7.32 6.07
C TYR A 20 3.60 -8.66 5.63
N LEU A 21 2.72 -9.52 5.12
CA LEU A 21 3.03 -10.71 4.35
C LEU A 21 2.29 -10.61 3.02
N LEU A 22 3.01 -10.59 1.91
CA LEU A 22 2.50 -10.26 0.59
C LEU A 22 2.84 -11.35 -0.43
N ASN A 23 1.86 -11.70 -1.24
CA ASN A 23 1.98 -12.52 -2.44
C ASN A 23 1.78 -11.63 -3.66
N ASP A 24 2.75 -11.66 -4.57
CA ASP A 24 2.81 -10.82 -5.75
C ASP A 24 2.32 -11.59 -6.98
N PHE A 25 1.44 -10.95 -7.76
CA PHE A 25 0.88 -11.45 -9.01
C PHE A 25 1.11 -10.44 -10.16
N GLY A 26 2.24 -9.73 -10.14
CA GLY A 26 2.68 -8.76 -11.13
C GLY A 26 2.07 -7.38 -10.92
N SER A 27 0.87 -7.14 -11.44
CA SER A 27 0.17 -5.85 -11.26
C SER A 27 -0.74 -5.82 -10.02
N TRP A 28 -1.01 -6.99 -9.46
CA TRP A 28 -1.82 -7.21 -8.27
C TRP A 28 -1.01 -7.91 -7.19
N CYS A 29 -1.45 -7.75 -5.96
CA CYS A 29 -0.95 -8.50 -4.82
C CYS A 29 -2.10 -8.86 -3.87
N SER A 30 -1.89 -9.88 -3.05
CA SER A 30 -2.73 -10.16 -1.89
C SER A 30 -1.86 -10.37 -0.66
N GLY A 31 -2.43 -10.19 0.52
CA GLY A 31 -1.63 -10.32 1.72
C GLY A 31 -2.38 -10.13 3.02
N THR A 32 -1.60 -10.13 4.09
CA THR A 32 -2.04 -9.86 5.45
C THR A 32 -1.21 -8.73 6.02
N LEU A 33 -1.88 -7.70 6.54
CA LEU A 33 -1.27 -6.73 7.44
C LEU A 33 -1.43 -7.24 8.88
N ILE A 34 -0.40 -7.03 9.68
CA ILE A 34 -0.30 -7.47 11.06
C ILE A 34 0.02 -6.24 11.91
N GLY A 35 -0.85 -5.89 12.84
CA GLY A 35 -0.72 -4.70 13.69
C GLY A 35 -1.96 -4.49 14.55
N ASP A 36 -1.98 -3.44 15.36
CA ASP A 36 -3.14 -3.10 16.18
C ASP A 36 -4.26 -2.51 15.32
N MET A 37 -5.23 -3.34 14.94
CA MET A 37 -6.38 -2.94 14.13
C MET A 37 -7.53 -2.38 14.96
N THR A 38 -7.41 -2.37 16.30
CA THR A 38 -8.47 -1.83 17.18
C THR A 38 -8.63 -0.32 17.02
N ALA A 39 -7.56 0.37 16.59
CA ALA A 39 -7.58 1.77 16.21
C ALA A 39 -8.30 2.05 14.88
N VAL A 40 -8.58 1.00 14.09
CA VAL A 40 -9.23 1.12 12.78
C VAL A 40 -10.72 0.85 12.95
N GLY A 41 -11.55 1.87 12.76
CA GLY A 41 -12.98 1.73 12.87
C GLY A 41 -13.54 0.82 11.76
N PRO A 42 -14.65 0.08 12.01
CA PRO A 42 -15.30 -0.73 10.97
C PRO A 42 -15.67 0.08 9.71
N ALA A 43 -15.99 1.36 9.89
CA ALA A 43 -16.30 2.27 8.81
C ALA A 43 -15.07 2.59 7.94
N ASP A 44 -13.85 2.57 8.48
CA ASP A 44 -12.63 2.90 7.76
C ASP A 44 -12.27 1.82 6.72
N PHE A 45 -12.57 0.55 7.02
CA PHE A 45 -12.41 -0.55 6.04
C PHE A 45 -13.26 -0.34 4.78
N SER A 46 -14.42 0.31 4.90
CA SER A 46 -15.33 0.58 3.78
C SER A 46 -14.96 1.82 2.96
N ARG A 47 -14.12 2.72 3.50
CA ARG A 47 -13.85 4.06 2.96
C ARG A 47 -12.55 4.18 2.17
N GLY A 48 -11.86 3.06 1.99
CA GLY A 48 -10.59 2.99 1.27
C GLY A 48 -9.41 3.29 2.18
N LEU A 49 -8.62 2.26 2.43
CA LEU A 49 -7.38 2.36 3.19
C LEU A 49 -6.21 2.63 2.24
N LYS A 50 -5.12 3.19 2.78
CA LYS A 50 -3.83 3.29 2.07
C LYS A 50 -2.76 2.62 2.90
N VAL A 51 -1.92 1.82 2.27
CA VAL A 51 -0.77 1.19 2.93
C VAL A 51 0.49 1.71 2.27
N ARG A 52 1.36 2.30 3.07
CA ARG A 52 2.71 2.68 2.65
C ARG A 52 3.67 1.58 3.07
N LEU A 53 4.26 0.90 2.10
CA LEU A 53 5.32 -0.07 2.35
C LEU A 53 6.65 0.67 2.50
N GLU A 54 7.52 0.27 3.43
CA GLU A 54 8.85 0.89 3.57
C GLU A 54 9.73 0.62 2.35
N ASP A 55 9.65 -0.60 1.81
CA ASP A 55 10.48 -1.08 0.69
C ASP A 55 9.70 -1.18 -0.63
N GLY A 56 8.68 -0.34 -0.84
CA GLY A 56 7.76 -0.56 -1.96
C GLY A 56 6.83 0.60 -2.31
N PRO A 57 5.98 0.37 -3.33
CA PRO A 57 4.95 1.33 -3.71
C PRO A 57 3.84 1.38 -2.66
N ASP A 58 3.13 2.52 -2.62
CA ASP A 58 1.89 2.65 -1.86
C ASP A 58 0.82 1.72 -2.47
N LEU A 59 0.02 1.09 -1.60
CA LEU A 59 -1.09 0.21 -1.96
C LEU A 59 -2.42 0.84 -1.54
N VAL A 60 -3.47 0.56 -2.31
CA VAL A 60 -4.85 0.82 -1.90
C VAL A 60 -5.52 -0.55 -1.70
N PRO A 61 -5.47 -1.12 -0.48
CA PRO A 61 -6.03 -2.43 -0.24
C PRO A 61 -7.56 -2.42 -0.27
N MET A 62 -8.11 -3.42 -0.96
CA MET A 62 -9.48 -3.89 -0.79
C MET A 62 -9.48 -4.93 0.34
N VAL A 63 -10.15 -4.60 1.44
CA VAL A 63 -10.23 -5.46 2.62
C VAL A 63 -11.12 -6.66 2.33
N ILE A 64 -10.60 -7.86 2.56
CA ILE A 64 -11.31 -9.13 2.37
C ILE A 64 -11.76 -9.70 3.72
N GLY A 65 -10.99 -9.46 4.76
CA GLY A 65 -11.32 -9.84 6.13
C GLY A 65 -10.43 -9.10 7.12
N HIS A 66 -10.90 -8.97 8.36
CA HIS A 66 -10.13 -8.34 9.42
C HIS A 66 -10.45 -8.97 10.78
N SER A 67 -9.50 -8.84 11.70
CA SER A 67 -9.64 -9.07 13.13
C SER A 67 -8.99 -7.91 13.87
N GLU A 68 -8.88 -7.99 15.19
CA GLU A 68 -8.19 -6.98 16.01
C GLU A 68 -6.69 -6.89 15.72
N ILE A 69 -6.08 -7.92 15.12
CA ILE A 69 -4.63 -8.01 14.91
C ILE A 69 -4.21 -8.19 13.45
N HIS A 70 -5.16 -8.60 12.58
CA HIS A 70 -4.87 -8.94 11.19
C HIS A 70 -5.87 -8.30 10.24
N LEU A 71 -5.39 -7.92 9.07
CA LEU A 71 -6.21 -7.48 7.95
C LEU A 71 -5.77 -8.23 6.69
N THR A 72 -6.66 -9.02 6.09
CA THR A 72 -6.42 -9.67 4.81
C THR A 72 -6.94 -8.81 3.67
N PHE A 73 -6.16 -8.68 2.60
CA PHE A 73 -6.47 -7.80 1.49
C PHE A 73 -6.06 -8.36 0.14
N ALA A 74 -6.67 -7.80 -0.90
CA ALA A 74 -6.11 -7.75 -2.26
C ALA A 74 -5.90 -6.29 -2.65
N ALA A 75 -4.83 -6.00 -3.38
CA ALA A 75 -4.54 -4.65 -3.84
C ALA A 75 -3.93 -4.69 -5.24
N ARG A 76 -4.19 -3.64 -6.01
CA ARG A 76 -3.39 -3.34 -7.19
C ARG A 76 -2.22 -2.47 -6.75
N TYR A 77 -1.03 -2.72 -7.29
CA TYR A 77 0.06 -1.78 -7.10
C TYR A 77 -0.33 -0.45 -7.75
N ASN A 78 -0.28 0.65 -6.99
CA ASN A 78 -0.20 1.94 -7.65
C ASN A 78 1.17 2.00 -8.28
N ALA A 79 1.21 1.89 -9.62
CA ALA A 79 2.40 2.25 -10.36
C ALA A 79 2.74 3.68 -9.91
N ARG A 80 3.76 3.81 -9.08
CA ARG A 80 4.39 5.11 -8.87
C ARG A 80 4.74 5.53 -10.28
N SER A 81 4.15 6.60 -10.79
CA SER A 81 4.70 7.27 -11.96
C SER A 81 6.15 7.51 -11.57
N ALA A 82 7.05 6.65 -12.06
CA ALA A 82 8.46 6.90 -11.98
C ALA A 82 8.59 8.27 -12.65
N GLY A 83 8.88 9.29 -11.85
CA GLY A 83 9.22 10.58 -12.40
C GLY A 83 10.43 10.33 -13.26
N THR A 84 10.22 10.20 -14.56
CA THR A 84 11.28 10.31 -15.55
C THR A 84 11.67 11.78 -15.55
N SER A 85 12.47 12.16 -14.56
CA SER A 85 13.35 13.31 -14.65
C SER A 85 14.41 12.94 -15.68
N GLY A 86 14.15 13.32 -16.93
CA GLY A 86 15.05 13.19 -18.06
C GLY A 86 14.91 14.44 -18.92
N THR A 87 15.35 15.58 -18.38
CA THR A 87 15.72 16.76 -19.16
C THR A 87 16.83 16.37 -20.13
N GLY A 88 16.55 16.46 -21.42
CA GLY A 88 17.50 16.38 -22.52
C GLY A 88 17.05 17.30 -23.62
N SER A 89 17.32 18.60 -23.44
CA SER A 89 17.40 19.56 -24.54
C SER A 89 18.78 19.43 -25.15
N GLU A 90 18.88 18.97 -26.40
CA GLU A 90 19.96 19.18 -27.36
C GLU A 90 19.39 18.68 -28.70
N GLU A 91 18.95 19.58 -29.58
CA GLU A 91 19.77 20.16 -30.66
C GLU A 91 20.21 19.10 -31.67
N GLU A 92 19.54 19.06 -32.83
CA GLU A 92 20.29 19.09 -34.09
C GLU A 92 19.40 19.60 -35.22
N ALA A 93 19.70 20.82 -35.64
CA ALA A 93 19.35 21.33 -36.94
C ALA A 93 20.28 20.66 -37.97
N ARG A 94 19.69 20.05 -39.01
CA ARG A 94 20.18 20.07 -40.40
C ARG A 94 19.14 19.51 -41.35
#